data_AF-A0A530GJQ5-F1
#
_entry.id   AF-A0A530GJQ5-F1
#
_cell.length_a   1.000
_cell.length_b   1.000
_cell.length_c   1.000
_cell.angle_alpha   90.00
_cell.angle_beta   90.00
_cell.angle_gamma   90.00
#
_symmetry.space_group_name_H-M   'P 1'
#
loop_
_entity.id
_entity.type
_entity.pdbx_description
1 polymer ?
#
loop_
_entity_poly.entity_id
_entity_poly.type
_entity_poly.pdbx_seq_one_letter_code
_entity_poly.pdbx_strand_id
1 'polypeptide(L)' 'MTSTSEETTVIIVGAGVSGLTLASFLRTSGVACVVLERIDRARVEVRQRAGVVDARAVRM' A
#
# COMPACT_ATOMS: atom_id res chain seq x y z
N MET A 1 -2.10 0.87 27.10
CA MET A 1 -1.92 0.71 25.65
C MET A 1 -1.18 -0.60 25.44
N THR A 2 -1.86 -1.64 24.96
CA THR A 2 -1.21 -2.91 24.62
C THR A 2 -0.49 -2.73 23.27
N SER A 3 0.81 -2.96 23.23
CA SER A 3 1.61 -2.92 22.01
C SER A 3 1.49 -4.25 21.27
N THR A 4 0.71 -4.30 20.19
CA THR A 4 0.74 -5.42 19.25
C THR A 4 1.99 -5.27 18.38
N SER A 5 2.88 -6.27 18.42
CA SER A 5 4.09 -6.32 17.58
C SER A 5 3.84 -7.27 16.41
N GLU A 6 3.87 -6.73 15.20
CA GLU A 6 3.78 -7.50 13.96
C GLU A 6 5.17 -7.52 13.32
N GLU A 7 5.68 -8.71 12.99
CA GLU A 7 6.95 -8.87 12.28
C GLU A 7 6.71 -8.99 10.77
N THR A 8 7.45 -8.22 9.97
CA THR A 8 7.34 -8.25 8.51
C THR A 8 8.66 -7.88 7.86
N THR A 9 8.88 -8.28 6.61
CA THR A 9 10.09 -7.95 5.86
C THR A 9 10.13 -6.49 5.46
N VAL A 10 8.98 -5.90 5.11
CA VAL A 10 8.88 -4.51 4.63
C VAL A 10 7.71 -3.79 5.28
N ILE A 11 7.98 -2.59 5.83
CA ILE A 11 6.93 -1.67 6.26
C ILE A 11 6.81 -0.55 5.22
N ILE A 12 5.61 -0.36 4.68
CA ILE A 12 5.27 0.71 3.74
C ILE A 12 4.45 1.76 4.49
N VAL A 13 4.94 3.01 4.51
CA VAL A 13 4.22 4.13 5.13
C VAL A 13 3.47 4.91 4.04
N GLY A 14 2.14 4.85 4.09
CA GLY A 14 1.20 5.51 3.19
C GLY A 14 0.48 4.54 2.25
N ALA A 15 -0.86 4.55 2.29
CA ALA A 15 -1.72 3.77 1.39
C ALA A 15 -2.20 4.59 0.17
N GLY A 16 -1.31 5.44 -0.35
CA GLY A 16 -1.50 6.11 -1.63
C GLY A 16 -1.22 5.20 -2.83
N VAL A 17 -1.22 5.75 -4.04
CA VAL A 17 -0.95 4.99 -5.27
C VAL A 17 0.40 4.27 -5.21
N SER A 18 1.48 4.97 -4.88
CA SER A 18 2.82 4.39 -4.88
C SER A 18 2.97 3.28 -3.84
N GLY A 19 2.43 3.49 -2.62
CA GLY A 19 2.53 2.50 -1.53
C GLY A 19 1.75 1.22 -1.83
N LEU A 20 0.54 1.36 -2.39
CA LEU A 20 -0.28 0.19 -2.75
C LEU A 20 0.20 -0.52 -4.01
N THR A 21 0.75 0.22 -4.98
CA THR A 21 1.44 -0.38 -6.13
C THR A 21 2.64 -1.21 -5.65
N LEU A 22 3.48 -0.66 -4.77
CA LEU A 22 4.61 -1.40 -4.17
C LEU A 22 4.12 -2.64 -3.41
N ALA A 23 3.12 -2.49 -2.54
CA ALA A 23 2.54 -3.61 -1.80
C ALA A 23 2.00 -4.71 -2.73
N SER A 24 1.47 -4.33 -3.91
CA SER A 24 1.03 -5.27 -4.92
C SER A 24 2.18 -6.05 -5.56
N PHE A 25 3.29 -5.39 -5.87
CA PHE A 25 4.48 -6.06 -6.38
C PHE A 25 5.13 -6.97 -5.34
N LEU A 26 5.31 -6.50 -4.11
CA LEU A 26 5.88 -7.32 -3.04
C LEU A 26 5.04 -8.58 -2.78
N ARG A 27 3.72 -8.43 -2.77
CA ARG A 27 2.80 -9.57 -2.65
C ARG A 27 2.94 -10.57 -3.80
N THR A 28 3.08 -10.08 -5.03
CA THR A 28 3.28 -10.93 -6.22
C THR A 28 4.63 -11.64 -6.21
N SER A 29 5.64 -11.00 -5.64
CA SER A 29 6.99 -11.55 -5.46
C SER A 29 7.15 -12.42 -4.21
N GLY A 30 6.08 -12.65 -3.44
CA GLY A 30 6.12 -13.47 -2.21
C GLY A 30 6.85 -12.81 -1.02
N VAL A 31 7.03 -11.49 -1.04
CA VAL A 31 7.66 -10.73 0.06
C VAL A 31 6.59 -10.21 1.01
N ALA A 32 6.69 -10.56 2.29
CA ALA A 32 5.77 -10.10 3.32
C ALA A 32 5.93 -8.58 3.55
N CYS A 33 4.81 -7.85 3.56
CA CYS A 33 4.81 -6.43 3.86
C CYS A 33 3.57 -5.99 4.66
N VAL A 34 3.74 -4.94 5.48
CA VAL A 34 2.66 -4.24 6.19
C VAL A 34 2.56 -2.81 5.65
N VAL A 35 1.33 -2.35 5.36
CA VAL A 35 1.06 -0.97 4.93
C VAL A 35 0.42 -0.21 6.09
N LEU A 36 1.01 0.91 6.48
CA LEU A 36 0.48 1.80 7.50
C LEU A 36 -0.10 3.05 6.85
N GLU A 37 -1.32 3.42 7.23
CA GLU A 37 -1.97 4.65 6.79
C GLU A 37 -2.60 5.33 8.00
N ARG A 38 -2.56 6.66 8.02
CA ARG A 38 -3.12 7.48 9.10
C ARG A 38 -4.65 7.47 9.08
N ILE A 39 -5.22 7.32 7.89
CA ILE A 39 -6.66 7.31 7.66
C ILE A 39 -7.17 5.86 7.66
N ASP A 40 -8.41 5.66 8.12
CA ASP A 40 -9.03 4.34 8.14
C ASP A 40 -9.19 3.73 6.75
N ARG A 41 -9.26 2.40 6.72
CA ARG A 41 -9.34 1.63 5.48
C ARG A 41 -10.55 1.98 4.63
N ALA A 42 -11.73 2.17 5.23
CA ALA A 42 -12.95 2.48 4.49
C ALA A 42 -12.81 3.83 3.75
N ARG A 43 -12.23 4.83 4.41
CA ARG A 43 -11.97 6.14 3.79
C ARG A 43 -10.91 6.06 2.69
N VAL A 44 -9.90 5.21 2.86
CA VAL A 44 -8.87 4.96 1.83
C VAL A 44 -9.46 4.27 0.60
N GLU A 45 -10.41 3.35 0.77
CA GLU A 45 -11.05 2.56 -0.31
C GLU A 45 -12.01 3.36 -1.19
N VAL A 46 -12.74 4.33 -0.63
CA VAL A 46 -13.73 5.11 -1.39
C VAL A 46 -13.15 6.31 -2.15
N ARG A 47 -11.86 6.62 -1.97
CA ARG A 47 -11.23 7.80 -2.57
C ARG A 47 -10.65 7.47 -3.95
N GLN A 48 -10.93 8.33 -4.94
CA GLN A 48 -10.17 8.31 -6.20
C GLN A 48 -8.68 8.54 -5.92
N ARG A 49 -7.82 7.56 -6.26
CA ARG A 49 -6.39 7.59 -5.91
C ARG A 49 -5.50 8.14 -7.02
N ALA A 50 -5.96 8.10 -8.28
CA ALA A 50 -5.31 8.71 -9.42
C ALA A 50 -6.31 9.45 -10.30
N GLY A 51 -5.93 10.63 -10.80
CA GLY A 51 -6.66 11.37 -11.83
C GLY A 51 -6.50 10.74 -13.22
N VAL A 52 -5.23 10.48 -13.57
CA VAL A 52 -4.79 9.88 -14.83
C VAL A 52 -3.63 8.94 -14.52
N VAL A 53 -3.52 7.84 -15.26
CA VAL A 53 -2.39 6.92 -15.20
C VAL A 53 -1.63 7.02 -16.53
N ASP A 54 -0.35 7.36 -16.46
CA ASP A 54 0.49 7.46 -17.66
C ASP A 54 0.72 6.08 -18.30
N ALA A 55 1.00 6.07 -19.61
CA ALA A 55 1.24 4.85 -20.39
C ALA A 55 2.35 3.96 -19.82
N ARG A 56 3.34 4.50 -19.11
CA ARG A 56 4.35 3.66 -18.45
C ARG A 56 3.80 2.95 -17.22
N ALA A 57 3.00 3.65 -16.43
CA ALA A 57 2.49 3.14 -15.15
C ALA A 57 1.46 2.00 -15.35
N VAL A 58 0.75 1.95 -16.48
CA VAL A 58 -0.16 0.83 -16.80
C VAL A 58 0.54 -0.48 -17.17
N ARG A 59 1.85 -0.46 -17.44
CA ARG A 59 2.64 -1.65 -17.79
C ARG A 59 3.49 -2.19 -16.63
N MET A 60 3.41 -1.54 -15.48
CA MET A 60 4.08 -2.01 -14.25
C MET A 60 3.23 -3.10 -13.61
#